data_AF-A0A2U1K3A1-F1
#
_entry.id   AF-A0A2U1K3A1-F1
#
_cell.length_a   1.000
_cell.length_b   1.000
_cell.length_c   1.000
_cell.angle_alpha   90.00
_cell.angle_beta   90.00
_cell.angle_gamma   90.00
#
_symmetry.space_group_name_H-M   'P 1'
#
loop_
_entity.id
_entity.type
_entity.pdbx_description
1 polymer ?
#
loop_
_entity_poly.entity_id
_entity_poly.type
_entity_poly.pdbx_seq_one_letter_code
_entity_poly.pdbx_strand_id
1 'polypeptide(L)'
;MNKKYYTLILNDSQHIKQTASIEKIDLKKIIYVIESNWKFDSASKNNNFYKHIIKNNSIQDIIGNFMVLDDIKCSFEGDETWSVVIKPNHYAVCQKVKITDKLDFEKVIPFDNSEHSEVFFKELLSYVEKLNKYGTHIAIEDINYRDKTITRLESKILDLQKQLKFNHK
;
A
#
# COMPACT_ATOMS: atom_id res chain seq x y z
N MET A 1 -19.72 -8.55 15.63
CA MET A 1 -18.54 -9.45 15.62
C MET A 1 -17.36 -8.64 15.11
N ASN A 2 -16.32 -8.45 15.92
CA ASN A 2 -15.06 -7.88 15.44
C ASN A 2 -14.39 -8.91 14.54
N LYS A 3 -14.47 -8.71 13.22
CA LYS A 3 -13.68 -9.52 12.29
C LYS A 3 -12.24 -9.03 12.37
N LYS A 4 -11.35 -9.93 12.77
CA LYS A 4 -9.90 -9.74 12.69
C LYS A 4 -9.37 -10.52 11.51
N TYR A 5 -8.44 -9.93 10.78
CA TYR A 5 -7.61 -10.65 9.83
C TYR A 5 -6.15 -10.28 10.08
N TYR A 6 -5.28 -11.23 9.77
CA TYR A 6 -3.85 -11.08 9.95
C TYR A 6 -3.17 -11.16 8.60
N THR A 7 -2.35 -10.16 8.31
CA THR A 7 -1.45 -10.18 7.15
C THR A 7 -0.06 -10.50 7.64
N LEU A 8 0.58 -11.48 7.04
CA LEU A 8 1.92 -11.93 7.40
C LEU A 8 2.91 -11.44 6.34
N ILE A 9 4.00 -10.81 6.78
CA ILE A 9 5.14 -10.46 5.94
C ILE A 9 6.27 -11.43 6.25
N LEU A 10 6.74 -12.15 5.22
CA LEU A 10 7.72 -13.22 5.33
C LEU A 10 9.17 -12.73 5.16
N ASN A 11 10.14 -13.54 5.58
CA ASN A 11 11.58 -13.24 5.55
C ASN A 11 12.16 -12.97 4.16
N ASP A 12 11.45 -13.37 3.11
CA ASP A 12 11.80 -13.07 1.72
C ASP A 12 11.10 -11.81 1.19
N SER A 13 10.46 -11.02 2.07
CA SER A 13 9.79 -9.72 1.88
C SER A 13 8.81 -9.58 0.71
N GLN A 14 8.67 -10.59 -0.14
CA GLN A 14 7.86 -10.62 -1.36
C GLN A 14 6.60 -11.48 -1.20
N HIS A 15 6.53 -12.31 -0.16
CA HIS A 15 5.38 -13.16 0.08
C HIS A 15 4.50 -12.60 1.20
N ILE A 16 3.27 -12.25 0.82
CA ILE A 16 2.19 -11.91 1.74
C ILE A 16 1.27 -13.11 1.86
N LYS A 17 0.83 -13.40 3.09
CA LYS A 17 -0.25 -14.36 3.34
C LYS A 17 -1.27 -13.76 4.28
N GLN A 18 -2.55 -13.82 3.90
CA GLN A 18 -3.65 -13.48 4.80
C GLN A 18 -4.21 -14.73 5.48
N THR A 19 -4.58 -14.57 6.76
CA THR A 19 -5.22 -15.61 7.55
C THR A 19 -6.25 -15.01 8.51
N ALA A 20 -7.27 -15.81 8.83
CA ALA A 20 -8.22 -15.50 9.90
C ALA A 20 -7.71 -15.91 11.29
N SER A 21 -6.64 -16.71 11.38
CA SER A 21 -6.08 -17.19 12.65
C SER A 21 -4.56 -17.31 12.61
N ILE A 22 -3.90 -16.89 13.70
CA ILE A 22 -2.44 -16.97 13.89
C ILE A 22 -1.98 -18.37 14.30
N GLU A 23 -2.83 -19.20 14.91
CA GLU A 23 -2.46 -20.44 15.63
C GLU A 23 -1.84 -21.55 14.76
N LYS A 24 -1.91 -21.43 13.42
CA LYS A 24 -1.44 -22.47 12.48
C LYS A 24 -0.17 -22.07 11.70
N ILE A 25 0.57 -21.07 12.18
CA ILE A 25 1.62 -20.43 11.40
C ILE A 25 2.99 -20.65 12.04
N ASP A 26 3.95 -21.09 11.23
CA ASP A 26 5.37 -21.13 11.60
C ASP A 26 5.95 -19.71 11.61
N LEU A 27 6.02 -19.12 12.81
CA LEU A 27 6.48 -17.75 13.04
C LEU A 27 7.97 -17.54 12.72
N LYS A 28 8.77 -18.62 12.58
CA LYS A 28 10.21 -18.50 12.28
C LYS A 28 10.50 -17.86 10.91
N LYS A 29 9.52 -17.89 10.00
CA LYS A 29 9.65 -17.33 8.65
C LYS A 29 9.04 -15.95 8.50
N ILE A 30 8.48 -15.39 9.57
CA ILE A 30 7.74 -14.14 9.55
C ILE A 30 8.60 -13.03 10.14
N ILE A 31 8.61 -11.87 9.48
CA ILE A 31 9.20 -10.64 10.01
C ILE A 31 8.13 -9.88 10.80
N TYR A 32 6.96 -9.70 10.20
CA TYR A 32 5.85 -8.92 10.77
C TYR A 32 4.50 -9.64 10.66
N VAL A 33 3.69 -9.48 11.70
CA VAL A 33 2.28 -9.83 11.72
C VAL A 33 1.48 -8.54 11.83
N ILE A 34 0.61 -8.28 10.87
CA ILE A 34 -0.22 -7.08 10.84
C ILE A 34 -1.65 -7.48 11.17
N GLU A 35 -2.09 -7.10 12.37
CA GLU A 35 -3.46 -7.30 12.83
C GLU A 35 -4.33 -6.15 12.36
N SER A 36 -5.30 -6.45 11.50
CA SER A 36 -6.28 -5.47 11.05
C SER A 36 -7.56 -5.60 11.87
N ASN A 37 -7.83 -4.55 12.64
CA ASN A 37 -8.97 -4.48 13.53
C ASN A 37 -10.04 -3.56 12.98
N TRP A 38 -11.21 -4.13 12.69
CA TRP A 38 -12.40 -3.34 12.39
C TRP A 38 -12.97 -2.73 13.68
N LYS A 39 -13.25 -1.44 13.66
CA LYS A 39 -13.94 -0.70 14.71
C LYS A 39 -15.16 0.00 14.14
N PHE A 40 -16.31 -0.26 14.75
CA PHE A 40 -17.54 0.49 14.51
C PHE A 40 -17.54 1.72 15.40
N ASP A 41 -17.71 2.92 14.83
CA ASP A 41 -17.98 4.11 15.63
C ASP A 41 -19.49 4.36 15.70
N SER A 42 -20.08 4.01 16.83
CA SER A 42 -21.50 4.23 17.09
C SER A 42 -21.88 5.71 17.21
N ALA A 43 -20.92 6.62 17.46
CA ALA A 43 -21.19 8.03 17.64
C ALA A 43 -21.33 8.77 16.29
N SER A 44 -20.50 8.44 15.30
CA SER A 44 -20.55 9.06 13.97
C SER A 44 -21.62 8.47 13.04
N LYS A 45 -22.17 7.27 13.34
CA LYS A 45 -23.17 6.48 12.57
C LYS A 45 -22.83 6.18 11.10
N ASN A 46 -21.90 6.94 10.51
CA ASN A 46 -21.55 6.95 9.12
C ASN A 46 -20.07 6.62 8.91
N ASN A 47 -19.29 6.33 9.96
CA ASN A 47 -17.89 5.96 9.77
C ASN A 47 -17.55 4.62 10.41
N ASN A 48 -16.92 3.75 9.62
CA ASN A 48 -16.22 2.56 10.10
C ASN A 48 -14.72 2.84 10.07
N PHE A 49 -13.95 2.17 10.92
CA PHE A 49 -12.50 2.34 10.94
C PHE A 49 -11.80 1.00 10.86
N TYR A 50 -10.75 0.92 10.04
CA TYR A 50 -9.76 -0.13 10.18
C TYR A 50 -8.50 0.44 10.82
N LYS A 51 -8.03 -0.27 11.84
CA LYS A 51 -6.75 0.01 12.48
C LYS A 51 -5.82 -1.16 12.24
N HIS A 52 -4.68 -0.89 11.60
CA HIS A 52 -3.59 -1.84 11.47
C HIS A 52 -2.67 -1.74 12.68
N ILE A 53 -2.42 -2.87 13.33
CA ILE A 53 -1.47 -3.01 14.45
C ILE A 53 -0.34 -3.93 13.99
N ILE A 54 0.87 -3.40 13.94
CA ILE A 54 2.07 -4.13 13.55
C ILE A 54 2.64 -4.83 14.78
N LYS A 55 2.87 -6.13 14.62
CA LYS A 55 3.49 -7.00 15.61
C LYS A 55 4.74 -7.64 15.04
N ASN A 56 5.71 -7.91 15.90
CA ASN A 56 6.89 -8.67 15.53
C ASN A 56 6.55 -10.17 15.37
N ASN A 57 7.56 -10.97 15.00
CA ASN A 57 7.45 -12.42 14.87
C ASN A 57 7.11 -13.18 16.17
N SER A 58 7.15 -12.49 17.32
CA SER A 58 6.73 -13.00 18.62
C SER A 58 5.32 -12.52 19.01
N ILE A 59 4.58 -11.91 18.07
CA ILE A 59 3.21 -11.40 18.22
C ILE A 59 3.13 -10.24 19.24
N GLN A 60 4.27 -9.61 19.55
CA GLN A 60 4.32 -8.42 20.41
C GLN A 60 4.13 -7.16 19.57
N ASP A 61 3.33 -6.23 20.07
CA ASP A 61 3.10 -4.93 19.42
C ASP A 61 4.41 -4.15 19.29
N ILE A 62 4.64 -3.55 18.13
CA ILE A 62 5.79 -2.69 17.89
C ILE A 62 5.45 -1.26 18.31
N ILE A 63 6.25 -0.70 19.21
CA ILE A 63 6.12 0.69 19.66
C ILE A 63 6.25 1.61 18.44
N GLY A 64 5.27 2.49 18.25
CA GLY A 64 5.22 3.40 17.09
C GLY A 64 4.58 2.81 15.83
N ASN A 65 4.13 1.56 15.85
CA ASN A 65 3.33 0.94 14.78
C ASN A 65 3.97 1.06 13.39
N PHE A 66 5.26 0.74 13.29
CA PHE A 66 6.02 0.78 12.04
C PHE A 66 6.67 -0.57 11.71
N MET A 67 6.99 -0.75 10.44
CA MET A 67 7.84 -1.82 9.93
C MET A 67 9.08 -1.21 9.29
N VAL A 68 10.19 -1.96 9.30
CA VAL A 68 11.42 -1.61 8.59
C VAL A 68 11.69 -2.70 7.59
N LEU A 69 11.66 -2.34 6.31
CA LEU A 69 11.90 -3.24 5.19
C LEU A 69 13.09 -2.70 4.42
N ASP A 70 14.20 -3.43 4.41
CA ASP A 70 15.44 -3.05 3.73
C ASP A 70 15.90 -1.61 4.05
N ASP A 71 15.97 -1.27 5.34
CA ASP A 71 16.30 0.07 5.88
C ASP A 71 15.30 1.19 5.54
N ILE A 72 14.15 0.85 4.95
CA ILE A 72 13.05 1.79 4.68
C ILE A 72 12.01 1.62 5.78
N LYS A 73 11.68 2.72 6.47
CA LYS A 73 10.67 2.71 7.53
C LYS A 73 9.30 3.00 6.96
N CYS A 74 8.30 2.17 7.28
CA CYS A 74 6.90 2.38 6.90
C CYS A 74 6.03 2.44 8.15
N SER A 75 5.29 3.54 8.32
CA SER A 75 4.38 3.76 9.46
C SER A 75 2.97 4.02 8.96
N PHE A 76 1.98 3.30 9.49
CA PHE A 76 0.58 3.53 9.12
C PHE A 76 0.05 4.79 9.80
N GLU A 77 -0.38 5.77 9.00
CA GLU A 77 -0.85 7.07 9.50
C GLU A 77 -2.36 7.02 9.77
N GLY A 78 -2.72 7.11 11.05
CA GLY A 78 -4.10 7.21 11.51
C GLY A 78 -4.92 5.93 11.37
N ASP A 79 -6.18 6.03 11.80
CA ASP A 79 -7.20 5.02 11.50
C ASP A 79 -7.73 5.26 10.08
N GLU A 80 -7.98 4.19 9.33
CA GLU A 80 -8.58 4.29 7.99
C GLU A 80 -10.06 4.65 8.12
N THR A 81 -10.39 5.93 7.93
CA THR A 81 -11.77 6.42 7.98
C THR A 81 -12.56 5.93 6.76
N TRP A 82 -13.54 5.06 6.98
CA TRP A 82 -14.63 4.90 6.03
C TRP A 82 -15.63 6.02 6.20
N SER A 83 -16.06 6.64 5.10
CA SER A 83 -17.41 7.18 5.03
C SER A 83 -18.32 6.06 4.52
N VAL A 84 -19.15 5.50 5.40
CA VAL A 84 -20.24 4.58 5.06
C VAL A 84 -21.16 5.28 4.07
N VAL A 85 -20.92 5.00 2.78
CA VAL A 85 -21.86 5.01 1.65
C VAL A 85 -22.97 6.07 1.73
N ILE A 86 -22.75 7.23 1.10
CA ILE A 86 -23.85 7.99 0.49
C ILE A 86 -23.75 7.75 -1.02
N LYS A 87 -24.59 6.85 -1.56
CA LYS A 87 -24.78 6.75 -3.02
C LYS A 87 -25.17 8.14 -3.57
N PRO A 88 -24.66 8.57 -4.73
CA PRO A 88 -24.01 7.76 -5.78
C PRO A 88 -22.48 7.80 -5.79
N ASN A 89 -21.83 8.53 -4.87
CA ASN A 89 -20.38 8.77 -4.93
C ASN A 89 -19.65 7.82 -3.99
N HIS A 90 -18.98 6.82 -4.56
CA HIS A 90 -18.07 5.95 -3.82
C HIS A 90 -16.74 6.69 -3.62
N TYR A 91 -16.36 6.97 -2.37
CA TYR A 91 -14.98 7.37 -2.07
C TYR A 91 -14.13 6.11 -1.94
N ALA A 92 -13.05 6.02 -2.73
CA ALA A 92 -12.07 4.95 -2.59
C ALA A 92 -11.50 4.99 -1.15
N VAL A 93 -11.44 3.83 -0.51
CA VAL A 93 -10.86 3.69 0.83
C VAL A 93 -9.36 3.56 0.64
N CYS A 94 -8.58 4.50 1.19
CA CYS A 94 -7.13 4.50 1.04
C CYS A 94 -6.46 4.47 2.41
N GLN A 95 -5.52 3.56 2.60
CA GLN A 95 -4.61 3.58 3.73
C GLN A 95 -3.43 4.51 3.41
N LYS A 96 -3.18 5.47 4.29
CA LYS A 96 -2.00 6.34 4.19
C LYS A 96 -0.84 5.73 4.96
N VAL A 97 0.32 5.66 4.31
CA VAL A 97 1.55 5.16 4.91
C VAL A 97 2.59 6.26 4.82
N LYS A 98 3.16 6.66 5.95
CA LYS A 98 4.37 7.48 5.98
C LYS A 98 5.57 6.57 5.75
N ILE A 99 6.32 6.86 4.70
CA ILE A 99 7.51 6.12 4.30
C ILE A 99 8.71 7.05 4.46
N THR A 100 9.73 6.58 5.15
CA THR A 100 11.02 7.25 5.30
C THR A 100 12.06 6.44 4.53
N ASP A 101 12.65 7.03 3.49
CA ASP A 101 13.68 6.38 2.68
C ASP A 101 15.06 6.37 3.38
N LYS A 102 16.08 5.81 2.70
CA LYS A 102 17.44 5.66 3.25
C LYS A 102 18.19 6.99 3.42
N LEU A 103 17.66 8.08 2.88
CA LEU A 103 18.20 9.43 3.00
C LEU A 103 17.40 10.26 4.02
N ASP A 104 16.60 9.59 4.86
CA ASP A 104 15.70 10.19 5.86
C ASP A 104 14.64 11.12 5.24
N PHE A 105 14.36 11.01 3.95
CA PHE A 105 13.29 11.76 3.33
C PHE A 105 11.95 11.09 3.64
N GLU A 106 11.02 11.87 4.19
CA GLU A 106 9.69 11.38 4.55
C GLU A 106 8.65 11.74 3.50
N LYS A 107 7.79 10.77 3.18
CA LYS A 107 6.63 11.01 2.31
C LYS A 107 5.42 10.17 2.72
N VAL A 108 4.25 10.80 2.69
CA VAL A 108 2.98 10.09 2.90
C VAL A 108 2.43 9.63 1.56
N ILE A 109 2.31 8.32 1.39
CA ILE A 109 1.79 7.69 0.18
C ILE A 109 0.43 7.06 0.49
N PRO A 110 -0.63 7.39 -0.27
CA PRO A 110 -1.89 6.68 -0.21
C PRO A 110 -1.82 5.41 -1.05
N PHE A 111 -2.35 4.32 -0.52
CA PHE A 111 -2.51 3.04 -1.22
C PHE A 111 -3.99 2.63 -1.21
N ASP A 112 -4.44 1.98 -2.27
CA ASP A 112 -5.83 1.51 -2.36
C ASP A 112 -6.03 0.33 -1.40
N ASN A 113 -7.05 0.44 -0.57
CA ASN A 113 -7.46 -0.62 0.36
C ASN A 113 -8.99 -0.80 0.34
N SER A 114 -9.62 -0.48 -0.79
CA SER A 114 -11.07 -0.64 -1.01
C SER A 114 -11.57 -2.07 -0.77
N GLU A 115 -10.74 -3.09 -1.06
CA GLU A 115 -11.10 -4.51 -0.92
C GLU A 115 -10.74 -5.13 0.44
N HIS A 116 -10.01 -4.43 1.32
CA HIS A 116 -9.52 -4.98 2.60
C HIS A 116 -8.77 -6.31 2.44
N SER A 117 -8.06 -6.43 1.33
CA SER A 117 -7.36 -7.63 0.89
C SER A 117 -5.85 -7.44 0.96
N GLU A 118 -5.09 -8.44 0.52
CA GLU A 118 -3.63 -8.36 0.45
C GLU A 118 -3.11 -7.35 -0.59
N VAL A 119 -3.98 -6.79 -1.44
CA VAL A 119 -3.63 -5.84 -2.52
C VAL A 119 -2.88 -4.63 -1.96
N PHE A 120 -3.41 -4.00 -0.92
CA PHE A 120 -2.77 -2.88 -0.23
C PHE A 120 -1.31 -3.17 0.14
N PHE A 121 -1.07 -4.30 0.80
CA PHE A 121 0.27 -4.68 1.24
C PHE A 121 1.18 -5.02 0.07
N LYS A 122 0.66 -5.63 -1.01
CA LYS A 122 1.43 -5.89 -2.24
C LYS A 122 1.89 -4.60 -2.90
N GLU A 123 1.01 -3.60 -2.98
CA GLU A 123 1.36 -2.29 -3.53
C GLU A 123 2.43 -1.59 -2.67
N LEU A 124 2.29 -1.66 -1.34
CA LEU A 124 3.26 -1.12 -0.40
C LEU A 124 4.64 -1.79 -0.57
N LEU A 125 4.70 -3.12 -0.65
CA LEU A 125 5.96 -3.85 -0.88
C LEU A 125 6.57 -3.49 -2.23
N SER A 126 5.78 -3.43 -3.30
CA SER A 126 6.26 -3.02 -4.62
C SER A 126 6.81 -1.59 -4.62
N TYR A 127 6.21 -0.69 -3.84
CA TYR A 127 6.72 0.67 -3.66
C TYR A 127 8.06 0.69 -2.92
N VAL A 128 8.19 -0.10 -1.85
CA VAL A 128 9.46 -0.26 -1.10
C VAL A 128 10.55 -0.86 -1.99
N GLU A 129 10.24 -1.85 -2.81
CA GLU A 129 11.19 -2.41 -3.79
C GLU A 129 11.70 -1.37 -4.78
N LYS A 130 10.80 -0.50 -5.29
CA LYS A 130 11.20 0.63 -6.13
C LYS A 130 12.11 1.58 -5.36
N LEU A 131 11.81 1.90 -4.11
CA LEU A 131 12.67 2.75 -3.28
C LEU A 131 14.04 2.13 -3.05
N ASN A 132 14.12 0.82 -2.81
CA ASN A 132 15.39 0.11 -2.71
C ASN A 132 16.21 0.19 -4.00
N LYS A 133 15.54 0.11 -5.15
CA LYS A 133 16.21 0.18 -6.46
C LYS A 133 16.68 1.59 -6.81
N TYR A 134 15.89 2.62 -6.50
CA TYR A 134 16.12 3.99 -6.95
C TYR A 134 16.66 4.92 -5.86
N GLY A 135 16.69 4.47 -4.62
CA GLY A 135 17.31 5.13 -3.47
C GLY A 135 16.45 6.18 -2.78
N THR A 136 15.57 6.89 -3.51
CA THR A 136 14.76 7.97 -2.93
C THR A 136 13.42 8.19 -3.63
N HIS A 137 12.46 8.78 -2.91
CA HIS A 137 11.17 9.20 -3.43
C HIS A 137 11.28 10.12 -4.66
N ILE A 138 12.25 11.03 -4.65
CA ILE A 138 12.46 12.00 -5.75
C ILE A 138 12.77 11.27 -7.06
N ALA A 139 13.65 10.26 -7.00
CA ALA A 139 14.03 9.47 -8.17
C ALA A 139 12.84 8.67 -8.73
N ILE A 140 11.99 8.12 -7.86
CA ILE A 140 10.76 7.44 -8.27
C ILE A 140 9.81 8.40 -9.00
N GLU A 141 9.62 9.61 -8.48
CA GLU A 141 8.75 10.61 -9.13
C GLU A 141 9.27 11.04 -10.49
N ASP A 142 10.57 11.32 -10.58
CA ASP A 142 11.23 11.69 -11.84
C ASP A 142 11.08 10.58 -12.89
N ILE A 143 11.27 9.32 -12.50
CA ILE A 143 11.08 8.17 -13.39
C ILE A 143 9.62 8.07 -13.83
N ASN A 144 8.67 8.11 -12.90
CA ASN A 144 7.24 8.04 -13.23
C ASN A 144 6.81 9.19 -14.15
N TYR A 145 7.36 10.39 -13.96
CA TYR A 145 7.10 11.53 -14.83
C TYR A 145 7.66 11.33 -16.24
N ARG A 146 8.88 10.80 -16.34
CA ARG A 146 9.52 10.48 -17.62
C ARG A 146 8.76 9.38 -18.36
N ASP A 147 8.36 8.31 -17.67
CA ASP A 147 7.61 7.20 -18.26
C ASP A 147 6.25 7.67 -18.82
N LYS A 148 5.50 8.47 -18.07
CA LYS A 148 4.25 9.09 -18.57
C LYS A 148 4.50 9.93 -19.81
N THR A 149 5.62 10.66 -19.83
CA THR A 149 6.00 11.48 -20.99
C THR A 149 6.30 10.61 -22.20
N ILE A 150 7.04 9.51 -22.02
CA ILE A 150 7.36 8.54 -23.07
C ILE A 150 6.09 7.93 -23.64
N THR A 151 5.19 7.39 -22.80
CA THR A 151 3.92 6.81 -23.26
C THR A 151 3.08 7.82 -24.05
N ARG A 152 3.04 9.08 -23.62
CA ARG A 152 2.34 10.14 -24.35
C ARG A 152 2.97 10.40 -25.72
N LEU A 153 4.29 10.40 -25.82
CA LEU A 153 5.01 10.59 -27.08
C LEU A 153 4.82 9.39 -28.03
N GLU A 154 4.88 8.17 -27.51
CA GLU A 154 4.62 6.94 -28.28
C GLU A 154 3.21 6.94 -28.87
N SER A 155 2.20 7.33 -28.09
CA SER A 155 0.82 7.48 -28.60
C SER A 155 0.73 8.50 -29.72
N LYS A 156 1.41 9.65 -29.59
CA LYS A 156 1.43 10.67 -30.66
C LYS A 156 2.10 10.16 -31.92
N ILE A 157 3.21 9.43 -31.80
CA ILE A 157 3.91 8.81 -32.94
C ILE A 157 2.97 7.84 -33.64
N LEU A 158 2.25 7.01 -32.90
CA LEU A 158 1.30 6.04 -33.45
C LEU A 158 0.17 6.75 -34.24
N ASP A 159 -0.36 7.84 -33.71
CA ASP A 159 -1.42 8.61 -34.38
C ASP A 159 -0.90 9.30 -35.64
N LEU A 160 0.29 9.91 -35.60
CA LEU A 160 0.93 10.51 -36.77
C LEU A 160 1.20 9.46 -37.86
N GLN A 161 1.66 8.27 -37.49
CA GLN A 161 1.87 7.16 -38.43
C GLN A 161 0.56 6.70 -39.09
N LYS A 162 -0.56 6.70 -38.37
CA LYS A 162 -1.88 6.40 -38.93
C LYS A 162 -2.31 7.47 -39.94
N GLN A 163 -2.14 8.75 -39.60
CA GLN A 163 -2.48 9.87 -40.49
C GLN A 163 -1.68 9.82 -41.80
N LEU A 164 -0.37 9.55 -41.73
CA LEU A 164 0.47 9.40 -42.92
C LEU A 164 0.00 8.26 -43.84
N LYS A 165 -0.44 7.13 -43.27
CA LYS A 165 -0.99 6.00 -44.07
C LYS A 165 -2.33 6.33 -44.74
N PHE A 166 -3.13 7.22 -44.16
CA PHE A 166 -4.40 7.67 -44.75
C PHE A 166 -4.19 8.71 -45.85
N ASN A 167 -3.19 9.58 -45.74
CA ASN A 167 -2.90 10.62 -46.74
C ASN A 167 -2.22 10.11 -48.02
N HIS A 168 -1.81 8.83 -48.07
CA HIS A 168 -1.19 8.18 -49.22
C HIS A 168 -2.10 7.16 -49.94
N LYS A 169 -3.42 7.19 -49.68
CA LYS A 169 -4.46 6.50 -50.47
C LYS A 169 -5.30 7.50 -51.23
#